data_AF-T0S7K2-F1
#
_entry.id   AF-T0S7K2-F1
#
_cell.length_a   1.000
_cell.length_b   1.000
_cell.length_c   1.000
_cell.angle_alpha   90.00
_cell.angle_beta   90.00
_cell.angle_gamma   90.00
#
_symmetry.space_group_name_H-M   'P 1'
#
loop_
_entity.id
_entity.type
_entity.pdbx_description
1 polymer ?
#
loop_
_entity_poly.entity_id
_entity_poly.type
_entity_poly.pdbx_seq_one_letter_code
_entity_poly.pdbx_strand_id
1 'polypeptide(L)'
;MATTKKAKKEEGDKPKKAKSSSKKKEKTEKAEPPPPEPEPSDPDAIQLFRRYDREKLGHITRDDFMQLLADYNASHPQRKWEMAPCALTDAAGIPLGFERTSRNSEFEAGQLFERYDTDRSGTLNLKEFHGFIRDFKKQLVPFVEELTSPRAFKHSGRPPPSFPLQDGPAWSTFEPHRRPPPPSTHQLFESRLEQLNTMCDNVLLPYRATLMERMSRRTDPALRWAPATAQTTKQQMELDQDIDLIDRITSSVHAKRYKGDHISSHEMHEFLDEFPHIYAAAEELAQKAKAMARPIAVYETPAMSDETTKLLRVKDQMIWDLLQERKELRHQRDALEHQLRDVTELSAQEMRKWAKLTDDMQAEIERLRRE
;
A
#
# COMPACT_ATOMS: atom_id res chain seq x y z
N MET A 1 9.47 -13.34 64.08
CA MET A 1 8.90 -12.29 64.97
C MET A 1 7.94 -11.43 64.14
N ALA A 2 6.85 -10.93 64.75
CA ALA A 2 5.89 -9.87 64.35
C ALA A 2 5.60 -9.62 62.83
N THR A 3 4.41 -9.82 62.25
CA THR A 3 3.10 -9.09 62.39
C THR A 3 3.19 -7.58 62.07
N THR A 4 2.35 -6.94 61.25
CA THR A 4 0.85 -6.88 61.19
C THR A 4 0.36 -6.51 59.76
N LYS A 5 -0.72 -7.05 59.15
CA LYS A 5 -2.19 -6.87 59.39
C LYS A 5 -2.74 -5.42 59.44
N LYS A 6 -3.59 -5.05 58.47
CA LYS A 6 -4.83 -4.24 58.70
C LYS A 6 -5.86 -4.43 57.58
N ALA A 7 -7.15 -4.44 57.92
CA ALA A 7 -8.30 -4.56 57.02
C ALA A 7 -9.55 -3.86 57.59
N LYS A 8 -10.41 -3.32 56.71
CA LYS A 8 -11.84 -2.93 56.90
C LYS A 8 -12.33 -2.42 55.52
N LYS A 9 -13.39 -2.87 54.86
CA LYS A 9 -14.76 -3.36 55.17
C LYS A 9 -15.82 -2.25 55.41
N GLU A 10 -16.75 -2.15 54.45
CA GLU A 10 -18.23 -1.94 54.50
C GLU A 10 -18.68 -1.62 53.05
N GLU A 11 -19.62 -2.27 52.34
CA GLU A 11 -20.77 -3.18 52.58
C GLU A 11 -22.15 -2.53 52.82
N GLY A 12 -23.01 -2.54 51.77
CA GLY A 12 -24.49 -2.54 51.82
C GLY A 12 -25.22 -1.19 51.61
N ASP A 13 -26.51 -1.13 51.23
CA ASP A 13 -27.34 -2.06 50.42
C ASP A 13 -28.65 -1.36 49.92
N LYS A 14 -28.88 -1.37 48.60
CA LYS A 14 -30.13 -1.18 47.81
C LYS A 14 -31.32 -0.32 48.40
N PRO A 15 -32.63 -0.59 48.11
CA PRO A 15 -33.35 0.29 47.15
C PRO A 15 -34.75 0.77 47.58
N LYS A 16 -35.27 1.90 47.05
CA LYS A 16 -36.74 2.17 47.10
C LYS A 16 -37.34 2.79 45.83
N LYS A 17 -38.49 2.23 45.46
CA LYS A 17 -39.42 2.67 44.40
C LYS A 17 -40.13 3.97 44.77
N ALA A 18 -40.52 4.74 43.77
CA ALA A 18 -41.78 5.50 43.77
C ALA A 18 -42.65 5.06 42.56
N LYS A 19 -43.97 5.16 42.68
CA LYS A 19 -44.97 4.58 41.75
C LYS A 19 -46.18 5.53 41.64
N SER A 20 -46.96 5.42 40.57
CA SER A 20 -48.23 6.16 40.29
C SER A 20 -48.04 7.63 39.84
N SER A 21 -48.91 8.30 39.07
CA SER A 21 -49.98 7.94 38.10
C SER A 21 -50.44 9.25 37.37
N SER A 22 -51.42 9.35 36.44
CA SER A 22 -52.47 8.42 35.98
C SER A 22 -53.10 8.81 34.61
N LYS A 23 -53.39 7.80 33.77
CA LYS A 23 -54.68 7.61 33.06
C LYS A 23 -55.39 8.83 32.40
N LYS A 24 -55.33 8.92 31.06
CA LYS A 24 -56.53 9.24 30.24
C LYS A 24 -56.66 8.25 29.09
N LYS A 25 -57.90 8.05 28.65
CA LYS A 25 -58.41 6.93 27.87
C LYS A 25 -59.09 7.48 26.62
N GLU A 26 -58.69 7.04 25.43
CA GLU A 26 -59.53 7.09 24.23
C GLU A 26 -59.25 5.87 23.37
N LYS A 27 -60.29 5.34 22.72
CA LYS A 27 -60.29 4.03 22.07
C LYS A 27 -61.13 4.15 20.80
N THR A 28 -60.44 4.19 19.66
CA THR A 28 -61.03 4.14 18.31
C THR A 28 -60.07 3.26 17.49
N GLU A 29 -60.28 1.95 17.49
CA GLU A 29 -61.09 1.26 16.47
C GLU A 29 -60.41 1.22 15.09
N LYS A 30 -59.41 0.32 15.02
CA LYS A 30 -59.20 -0.63 13.93
C LYS A 30 -59.51 -0.14 12.50
N ALA A 31 -58.64 0.70 11.96
CA ALA A 31 -58.29 0.62 10.54
C ALA A 31 -57.13 -0.39 10.41
N GLU A 32 -57.32 -1.41 9.58
CA GLU A 32 -56.30 -2.40 9.23
C GLU A 32 -55.18 -1.69 8.44
N PRO A 33 -53.90 -1.80 8.83
CA PRO A 33 -52.83 -1.22 8.01
C PRO A 33 -52.87 -1.89 6.62
N PRO A 34 -52.64 -1.14 5.53
CA PRO A 34 -52.60 -1.74 4.21
C PRO A 34 -51.54 -2.85 4.16
N PRO A 35 -51.71 -3.87 3.29
CA PRO A 35 -50.78 -5.00 3.21
C PRO A 35 -49.35 -4.48 3.10
N PRO A 36 -48.35 -5.10 3.75
CA PRO A 36 -46.97 -4.70 3.58
C PRO A 36 -46.66 -4.73 2.08
N GLU A 37 -46.37 -3.54 1.52
CA GLU A 37 -45.95 -3.42 0.13
C GLU A 37 -44.78 -4.39 -0.07
N PRO A 38 -44.77 -5.18 -1.16
CA PRO A 38 -43.70 -6.13 -1.40
C PRO A 38 -42.38 -5.36 -1.34
N GLU A 39 -41.50 -5.75 -0.40
CA GLU A 39 -40.19 -5.09 -0.26
C GLU A 39 -39.56 -5.01 -1.64
N PRO A 40 -39.07 -3.83 -2.07
CA PRO A 40 -38.58 -3.61 -3.43
C PRO A 40 -37.27 -4.38 -3.64
N SER A 41 -37.43 -5.69 -3.83
CA SER A 41 -36.41 -6.70 -4.02
C SER A 41 -35.86 -6.57 -5.43
N ASP A 42 -35.15 -5.48 -5.66
CA ASP A 42 -34.50 -5.23 -6.93
C ASP A 42 -33.44 -6.33 -7.12
N PRO A 43 -33.61 -7.24 -8.11
CA PRO A 43 -32.78 -8.44 -8.22
C PRO A 43 -31.32 -8.09 -8.48
N ASP A 44 -31.07 -6.95 -9.13
CA ASP A 44 -29.76 -6.39 -9.41
C ASP A 44 -29.03 -5.98 -8.12
N ALA A 45 -29.75 -5.33 -7.19
CA ALA A 45 -29.22 -4.93 -5.90
C ALA A 45 -28.87 -6.16 -5.06
N ILE A 46 -29.73 -7.18 -5.02
CA ILE A 46 -29.48 -8.43 -4.30
C ILE A 46 -28.27 -9.18 -4.87
N GLN A 47 -28.07 -9.16 -6.19
CA GLN A 47 -26.92 -9.79 -6.85
C GLN A 47 -25.60 -9.07 -6.57
N LEU A 48 -25.57 -7.74 -6.68
CA LEU A 48 -24.41 -6.95 -6.28
C LEU A 48 -24.11 -7.14 -4.79
N PHE A 49 -25.14 -7.11 -3.94
CA PHE A 49 -24.99 -7.27 -2.50
C PHE A 49 -24.32 -8.60 -2.15
N ARG A 50 -24.83 -9.72 -2.67
CA ARG A 50 -24.25 -11.06 -2.45
C ARG A 50 -22.86 -11.26 -3.04
N ARG A 51 -22.44 -10.41 -3.99
CA ARG A 51 -21.12 -10.49 -4.64
C ARG A 51 -20.06 -9.72 -3.87
N TYR A 52 -20.43 -8.56 -3.31
CA TYR A 52 -19.51 -7.69 -2.58
C TYR A 52 -19.56 -7.89 -1.06
N ASP A 53 -20.61 -8.47 -0.48
CA ASP A 53 -20.59 -9.06 0.87
C ASP A 53 -19.72 -10.33 0.87
N ARG A 54 -18.39 -10.14 0.85
CA ARG A 54 -17.37 -11.20 0.77
C ARG A 54 -17.43 -12.13 1.97
N GLU A 55 -17.68 -11.56 3.14
CA GLU A 55 -17.73 -12.27 4.42
C GLU A 55 -19.10 -12.93 4.70
N LYS A 56 -20.12 -12.59 3.89
CA LYS A 56 -21.51 -13.08 3.99
C LYS A 56 -22.16 -12.73 5.33
N LEU A 57 -21.83 -11.55 5.86
CA LEU A 57 -22.32 -11.07 7.15
C LEU A 57 -23.67 -10.37 7.06
N GLY A 58 -24.23 -10.22 5.86
CA GLY A 58 -25.51 -9.54 5.63
C GLY A 58 -25.40 -8.01 5.61
N HIS A 59 -24.17 -7.49 5.49
CA HIS A 59 -23.85 -6.07 5.35
C HIS A 59 -22.61 -5.89 4.46
N ILE A 60 -22.54 -4.77 3.75
CA ILE A 60 -21.37 -4.38 2.94
C ILE A 60 -20.46 -3.50 3.78
N THR A 61 -19.18 -3.85 3.91
CA THR A 61 -18.20 -2.99 4.58
C THR A 61 -17.79 -1.81 3.68
N ARG A 62 -17.12 -0.82 4.26
CA ARG A 62 -16.53 0.29 3.49
C ARG A 62 -15.58 -0.19 2.38
N ASP A 63 -14.79 -1.22 2.64
CA ASP A 63 -13.81 -1.74 1.68
C ASP A 63 -14.48 -2.55 0.55
N ASP A 64 -15.54 -3.29 0.88
CA ASP A 64 -16.37 -3.98 -0.13
C ASP A 64 -17.10 -2.99 -1.05
N PHE A 65 -17.60 -1.88 -0.50
CA PHE A 65 -18.19 -0.79 -1.29
C PHE A 65 -17.16 -0.10 -2.18
N MET A 66 -15.94 0.13 -1.67
CA MET A 66 -14.82 0.64 -2.46
C MET A 66 -14.45 -0.30 -3.62
N GLN A 67 -14.44 -1.62 -3.39
CA GLN A 67 -14.22 -2.60 -4.45
C GLN A 67 -15.33 -2.56 -5.50
N LEU A 68 -16.60 -2.46 -5.10
CA LEU A 68 -17.73 -2.34 -6.04
C LEU A 68 -17.53 -1.15 -6.98
N LEU A 69 -17.14 0.01 -6.44
CA LEU A 69 -16.86 1.21 -7.24
C LEU A 69 -15.64 1.05 -8.14
N ALA A 70 -14.58 0.39 -7.67
CA ALA A 70 -13.39 0.09 -8.48
C ALA A 70 -13.71 -0.85 -9.66
N ASP A 71 -14.50 -1.90 -9.41
CA ASP A 71 -14.93 -2.86 -10.44
C ASP A 71 -15.90 -2.22 -11.46
N TYR A 72 -16.84 -1.40 -10.98
CA TYR A 72 -17.71 -0.58 -11.83
C TYR A 72 -16.88 0.32 -12.74
N ASN A 73 -15.85 0.96 -12.19
CA ASN A 73 -14.95 1.82 -12.96
C ASN A 73 -14.13 1.03 -13.99
N ALA A 74 -13.60 -0.14 -13.62
CA ALA A 74 -12.84 -1.02 -14.50
C ALA A 74 -13.66 -1.56 -15.68
N SER A 75 -14.98 -1.73 -15.52
CA SER A 75 -15.90 -2.16 -16.59
C SER A 75 -16.18 -1.09 -17.66
N HIS A 76 -15.90 0.19 -17.39
CA HIS A 76 -16.22 1.31 -18.29
C HIS A 76 -14.98 2.06 -18.85
N PRO A 77 -13.95 1.38 -19.42
CA PRO A 77 -12.70 2.01 -19.85
C PRO A 77 -12.86 2.95 -21.07
N GLN A 78 -14.02 2.97 -21.72
CA GLN A 78 -14.31 3.83 -22.87
C GLN A 78 -14.78 5.25 -22.50
N ARG A 79 -15.19 5.51 -21.24
CA ARG A 79 -15.44 6.89 -20.79
C ARG A 79 -14.11 7.59 -20.51
N LYS A 80 -13.55 8.23 -21.55
CA LYS A 80 -12.41 9.14 -21.39
C LYS A 80 -12.80 10.27 -20.42
N TRP A 81 -11.99 10.41 -19.37
CA TRP A 81 -12.22 11.27 -18.21
C TRP A 81 -11.96 12.77 -18.49
N GLU A 82 -12.72 13.38 -19.40
CA GLU A 82 -12.57 14.82 -19.67
C GLU A 82 -13.33 15.73 -18.67
N MET A 83 -14.13 15.17 -17.75
CA MET A 83 -14.76 15.91 -16.66
C MET A 83 -14.84 15.09 -15.35
N ALA A 84 -14.04 15.51 -14.36
CA ALA A 84 -14.06 15.13 -12.92
C ALA A 84 -13.78 13.65 -12.53
N PRO A 85 -13.33 13.39 -11.28
CA PRO A 85 -13.39 12.06 -10.65
C PRO A 85 -14.85 11.59 -10.48
N CYS A 86 -15.05 10.35 -10.00
CA CYS A 86 -16.31 9.61 -9.93
C CYS A 86 -17.51 10.28 -9.21
N ALA A 87 -18.01 11.39 -9.77
CA ALA A 87 -19.28 11.98 -9.40
C ALA A 87 -20.42 11.11 -9.95
N LEU A 88 -20.65 9.97 -9.31
CA LEU A 88 -21.89 9.21 -9.40
C LEU A 88 -23.04 10.20 -9.19
N THR A 89 -23.79 10.49 -10.26
CA THR A 89 -24.91 11.43 -10.19
C THR A 89 -26.08 10.77 -9.49
N ASP A 90 -26.75 11.47 -8.56
CA ASP A 90 -27.96 10.89 -7.94
C ASP A 90 -29.13 10.84 -8.94
N ALA A 91 -30.28 10.32 -8.51
CA ALA A 91 -31.48 10.22 -9.34
C ALA A 91 -32.00 11.58 -9.86
N ALA A 92 -31.57 12.71 -9.26
CA ALA A 92 -31.86 14.06 -9.70
C ALA A 92 -30.81 14.62 -10.69
N GLY A 93 -29.79 13.84 -11.04
CA GLY A 93 -28.72 14.22 -11.97
C GLY A 93 -27.65 15.10 -11.34
N ILE A 94 -27.64 15.27 -10.01
CA ILE A 94 -26.67 16.11 -9.32
C ILE A 94 -25.36 15.31 -9.18
N PRO A 95 -24.23 15.78 -9.75
CA PRO A 95 -22.94 15.16 -9.50
C PRO A 95 -22.62 15.29 -8.01
N LEU A 96 -22.37 14.17 -7.33
CA LEU A 96 -22.23 14.13 -5.87
C LEU A 96 -20.87 14.65 -5.40
N GLY A 97 -20.68 15.95 -5.59
CA GLY A 97 -19.48 16.68 -5.25
C GLY A 97 -19.72 17.80 -4.23
N PHE A 98 -18.92 17.74 -3.16
CA PHE A 98 -18.49 18.88 -2.35
C PHE A 98 -19.54 19.60 -1.48
N GLU A 99 -19.81 19.02 -0.30
CA GLU A 99 -19.86 19.82 0.92
C GLU A 99 -18.73 19.40 1.85
N ARG A 100 -17.55 20.05 1.70
CA ARG A 100 -16.36 19.80 2.52
C ARG A 100 -16.54 20.39 3.94
N THR A 101 -17.33 19.73 4.78
CA THR A 101 -17.28 20.00 6.22
C THR A 101 -16.03 19.34 6.81
N SER A 102 -15.45 19.92 7.86
CA SER A 102 -14.26 19.41 8.56
C SER A 102 -14.48 18.12 9.37
N ARG A 103 -15.57 17.38 9.07
CA ARG A 103 -15.96 16.10 9.67
C ARG A 103 -16.25 15.00 8.66
N ASN A 104 -16.21 15.28 7.35
CA ASN A 104 -16.52 14.31 6.30
C ASN A 104 -15.26 13.52 5.91
N SER A 105 -15.43 12.29 5.43
CA SER A 105 -14.36 11.51 4.78
C SER A 105 -13.66 12.32 3.67
N GLU A 106 -12.32 12.38 3.73
CA GLU A 106 -11.46 13.05 2.74
C GLU A 106 -11.63 12.51 1.30
N PHE A 107 -12.17 11.29 1.18
CA PHE A 107 -12.41 10.58 -0.07
C PHE A 107 -13.91 10.56 -0.45
N GLU A 108 -14.20 10.79 -1.74
CA GLU A 108 -15.54 10.93 -2.35
C GLU A 108 -16.46 9.74 -2.07
N ALA A 109 -15.98 8.51 -2.30
CA ALA A 109 -16.76 7.29 -2.02
C ALA A 109 -17.11 7.12 -0.54
N GLY A 110 -16.32 7.68 0.38
CA GLY A 110 -16.66 7.65 1.81
C GLY A 110 -17.85 8.56 2.14
N GLN A 111 -18.00 9.70 1.45
CA GLN A 111 -19.18 10.57 1.59
C GLN A 111 -20.44 9.94 0.98
N LEU A 112 -20.29 9.18 -0.11
CA LEU A 112 -21.39 8.36 -0.65
C LEU A 112 -21.81 7.29 0.35
N PHE A 113 -20.86 6.58 0.94
CA PHE A 113 -21.10 5.57 1.96
C PHE A 113 -21.84 6.16 3.18
N GLU A 114 -21.30 7.24 3.76
CA GLU A 114 -21.89 7.98 4.89
C GLU A 114 -23.29 8.55 4.62
N ARG A 115 -23.70 8.72 3.35
CA ARG A 115 -25.06 9.19 2.98
C ARG A 115 -26.11 8.08 3.08
N TYR A 116 -25.75 6.83 2.78
CA TYR A 116 -26.65 5.69 2.81
C TYR A 116 -26.52 4.85 4.09
N ASP A 117 -25.40 4.95 4.81
CA ASP A 117 -25.19 4.44 6.17
C ASP A 117 -25.96 5.33 7.17
N THR A 118 -27.27 5.07 7.30
CA THR A 118 -28.19 5.92 8.08
C THR A 118 -28.07 5.69 9.58
N ASP A 119 -27.66 4.49 9.99
CA ASP A 119 -27.41 4.15 11.39
C ASP A 119 -25.98 4.50 11.86
N ARG A 120 -25.08 4.85 10.92
CA ARG A 120 -23.64 5.14 11.13
C ARG A 120 -22.91 3.97 11.75
N SER A 121 -23.30 2.76 11.39
CA SER A 121 -22.64 1.51 11.80
C SER A 121 -21.26 1.35 11.18
N GLY A 122 -20.95 2.08 10.10
CA GLY A 122 -19.78 1.84 9.26
C GLY A 122 -19.98 0.69 8.28
N THR A 123 -21.21 0.18 8.14
CA THR A 123 -21.60 -0.89 7.22
C THR A 123 -22.92 -0.55 6.54
N LEU A 124 -23.12 -1.00 5.30
CA LEU A 124 -24.39 -0.80 4.57
C LEU A 124 -25.24 -2.07 4.68
N ASN A 125 -26.36 -1.98 5.39
CA ASN A 125 -27.34 -3.06 5.42
C ASN A 125 -28.03 -3.22 4.05
N LEU A 126 -28.59 -4.40 3.77
CA LEU A 126 -29.28 -4.68 2.49
C LEU A 126 -30.32 -3.61 2.11
N LYS A 127 -31.09 -3.11 3.08
CA LYS A 127 -32.11 -2.07 2.88
C LYS A 127 -31.53 -0.70 2.50
N GLU A 128 -30.39 -0.33 3.07
CA GLU A 128 -29.67 0.91 2.77
C GLU A 128 -29.00 0.83 1.41
N PHE A 129 -28.40 -0.33 1.11
CA PHE A 129 -27.87 -0.65 -0.21
C PHE A 129 -28.93 -0.67 -1.31
N HIS A 130 -30.17 -1.12 -1.03
CA HIS A 130 -31.29 -0.96 -1.95
C HIS A 130 -31.61 0.52 -2.24
N GLY A 131 -31.46 1.41 -1.26
CA GLY A 131 -31.55 2.85 -1.45
C GLY A 131 -30.48 3.37 -2.42
N PHE A 132 -29.22 3.01 -2.19
CA PHE A 132 -28.10 3.29 -3.09
C PHE A 132 -28.37 2.79 -4.52
N ILE A 133 -28.66 1.50 -4.69
CA ILE A 133 -28.85 0.91 -6.03
C ILE A 133 -30.04 1.53 -6.75
N ARG A 134 -31.15 1.82 -6.09
CA ARG A 134 -32.31 2.48 -6.70
C ARG A 134 -31.92 3.83 -7.28
N ASP A 135 -31.15 4.62 -6.53
CA ASP A 135 -30.81 5.98 -6.89
C ASP A 135 -29.73 6.02 -8.01
N PHE A 136 -28.85 5.01 -8.08
CA PHE A 136 -27.85 4.85 -9.16
C PHE A 136 -28.21 3.84 -10.27
N LYS A 137 -29.43 3.27 -10.26
CA LYS A 137 -29.81 2.15 -11.12
C LYS A 137 -29.53 2.40 -12.60
N LYS A 138 -29.84 3.61 -13.09
CA LYS A 138 -29.62 4.03 -14.49
C LYS A 138 -28.15 3.97 -14.93
N GLN A 139 -27.20 4.07 -13.99
CA GLN A 139 -25.77 3.98 -14.23
C GLN A 139 -25.24 2.56 -14.03
N LEU A 140 -25.81 1.82 -13.07
CA LEU A 140 -25.37 0.47 -12.71
C LEU A 140 -25.99 -0.64 -13.58
N VAL A 141 -27.11 -0.40 -14.28
CA VAL A 141 -27.74 -1.41 -15.16
C VAL A 141 -26.77 -2.01 -16.20
N PRO A 142 -26.03 -1.24 -17.01
CA PRO A 142 -25.06 -1.80 -17.97
C PRO A 142 -23.98 -2.67 -17.29
N PHE A 143 -23.54 -2.26 -16.10
CA PHE A 143 -22.58 -3.01 -15.30
C PHE A 143 -23.19 -4.32 -14.79
N VAL A 144 -24.38 -4.32 -14.20
CA VAL A 144 -25.04 -5.54 -13.72
C VAL A 144 -25.36 -6.50 -14.87
N GLU A 145 -25.76 -6.00 -16.03
CA GLU A 145 -25.95 -6.81 -17.24
C GLU A 145 -24.63 -7.45 -17.72
N GLU A 146 -23.50 -6.73 -17.66
CA GLU A 146 -22.18 -7.29 -17.96
C GLU A 146 -21.75 -8.34 -16.92
N LEU A 147 -21.95 -8.07 -15.62
CA LEU A 147 -21.62 -8.99 -14.52
C LEU A 147 -22.44 -10.28 -14.54
N THR A 148 -23.64 -10.26 -15.13
CA THR A 148 -24.54 -11.42 -15.28
C THR A 148 -24.39 -12.14 -16.63
N SER A 149 -23.72 -11.52 -17.60
CA SER A 149 -23.48 -12.11 -18.93
C SER A 149 -22.46 -13.27 -18.87
N PRO A 150 -22.82 -14.50 -19.33
CA PRO A 150 -21.91 -15.65 -19.31
C PRO A 150 -20.66 -15.54 -20.20
N ARG A 151 -20.43 -14.41 -20.89
CA ARG A 151 -19.29 -14.19 -21.80
C ARG A 151 -18.12 -13.40 -21.20
N ALA A 152 -18.27 -12.76 -20.03
CA ALA A 152 -17.28 -11.80 -19.52
C ALA A 152 -15.94 -12.43 -19.03
N PHE A 153 -15.90 -13.72 -18.70
CA PHE A 153 -14.75 -14.34 -18.00
C PHE A 153 -13.73 -15.03 -18.92
N LYS A 154 -13.09 -14.28 -19.83
CA LYS A 154 -11.90 -14.76 -20.58
C LYS A 154 -10.69 -13.81 -20.59
N HIS A 155 -10.71 -12.70 -19.83
CA HIS A 155 -9.62 -11.71 -19.85
C HIS A 155 -8.88 -11.50 -18.50
N SER A 156 -9.06 -12.36 -17.50
CA SER A 156 -8.32 -12.31 -16.22
C SER A 156 -6.91 -12.91 -16.27
N GLY A 157 -6.28 -12.98 -17.45
CA GLY A 157 -5.03 -13.72 -17.70
C GLY A 157 -3.79 -12.85 -17.97
N ARG A 158 -3.85 -11.53 -17.74
CA ARG A 158 -2.74 -10.61 -18.02
C ARG A 158 -2.37 -9.83 -16.75
N PRO A 159 -1.09 -9.83 -16.31
CA PRO A 159 -0.67 -9.01 -15.18
C PRO A 159 -0.78 -7.51 -15.52
N PRO A 160 -1.01 -6.64 -14.52
CA PRO A 160 -1.20 -5.22 -14.77
C PRO A 160 0.11 -4.58 -15.26
N PRO A 161 0.06 -3.70 -16.29
CA PRO A 161 1.16 -2.78 -16.52
C PRO A 161 1.22 -1.79 -15.35
N SER A 162 2.39 -1.69 -14.72
CA SER A 162 2.67 -0.68 -13.71
C SER A 162 2.63 0.71 -14.34
N PHE A 163 1.56 1.46 -14.10
CA PHE A 163 1.45 2.85 -14.51
C PHE A 163 2.27 3.76 -13.60
N PRO A 164 2.95 4.79 -14.14
CA PRO A 164 3.64 5.78 -13.33
C PRO A 164 2.64 6.73 -12.67
N LEU A 165 2.97 7.13 -11.45
CA LEU A 165 2.37 8.26 -10.74
C LEU A 165 2.51 9.52 -11.62
N GLN A 166 1.40 10.20 -11.93
CA GLN A 166 1.42 11.42 -12.74
C GLN A 166 0.67 12.56 -12.03
N ASP A 167 1.33 13.72 -11.99
CA ASP A 167 0.91 14.90 -11.23
C ASP A 167 -0.33 15.62 -11.80
N GLY A 168 -0.96 16.41 -10.92
CA GLY A 168 -2.19 17.15 -11.21
C GLY A 168 -2.02 18.45 -12.04
N PRO A 169 -3.14 19.14 -12.38
CA PRO A 169 -3.15 20.18 -13.42
C PRO A 169 -2.43 21.49 -13.07
N ALA A 170 -1.65 22.01 -14.02
CA ALA A 170 -0.77 23.16 -13.87
C ALA A 170 -1.48 24.54 -14.03
N TRP A 171 -2.37 24.90 -13.10
CA TRP A 171 -2.89 26.29 -13.00
C TRP A 171 -2.70 26.96 -11.64
N SER A 172 -1.92 26.36 -10.73
CA SER A 172 -1.54 26.96 -9.44
C SER A 172 -0.09 27.44 -9.40
N THR A 173 0.36 28.14 -10.46
CA THR A 173 1.73 28.65 -10.60
C THR A 173 1.96 29.94 -9.82
N PHE A 174 1.86 29.84 -8.49
CA PHE A 174 2.49 30.76 -7.54
C PHE A 174 3.14 29.90 -6.47
N GLU A 175 4.43 29.63 -6.64
CA GLU A 175 5.21 28.69 -5.82
C GLU A 175 6.18 29.45 -4.89
N PRO A 176 5.73 29.87 -3.68
CA PRO A 176 6.59 30.52 -2.71
C PRO A 176 7.48 29.48 -2.02
N HIS A 177 8.57 29.09 -2.69
CA HIS A 177 9.71 28.29 -2.18
C HIS A 177 9.35 27.37 -0.99
N ARG A 178 8.38 26.47 -1.17
CA ARG A 178 8.00 25.55 -0.11
C ARG A 178 9.10 24.52 0.02
N ARG A 179 9.75 24.49 1.20
CA ARG A 179 10.60 23.36 1.58
C ARG A 179 9.81 22.07 1.33
N PRO A 180 10.43 20.99 0.80
CA PRO A 180 9.75 19.71 0.71
C PRO A 180 9.20 19.35 2.10
N PRO A 181 7.97 18.80 2.18
CA PRO A 181 7.42 18.39 3.46
C PRO A 181 8.40 17.44 4.16
N PRO A 182 8.57 17.53 5.48
CA PRO A 182 9.47 16.64 6.19
C PRO A 182 9.04 15.18 5.92
N PRO A 183 9.99 14.26 5.67
CA PRO A 183 9.68 12.87 5.39
C PRO A 183 8.86 12.30 6.55
N SER A 184 7.83 11.50 6.24
CA SER A 184 7.02 10.89 7.29
C SER A 184 7.87 9.93 8.12
N THR A 185 7.51 9.74 9.40
CA THR A 185 8.23 8.79 10.28
C THR A 185 8.29 7.39 9.66
N HIS A 186 7.23 6.99 8.93
CA HIS A 186 7.18 5.73 8.18
C HIS A 186 8.25 5.66 7.08
N GLN A 187 8.34 6.69 6.22
CA GLN A 187 9.36 6.75 5.16
C GLN A 187 10.78 6.75 5.72
N LEU A 188 11.00 7.46 6.84
CA LEU A 188 12.29 7.44 7.53
C LEU A 188 12.60 6.04 8.08
N PHE A 189 11.64 5.42 8.76
CA PHE A 189 11.73 4.06 9.28
C PHE A 189 12.06 3.04 8.18
N GLU A 190 11.30 3.02 7.08
CA GLU A 190 11.52 2.12 5.94
C GLU A 190 12.89 2.34 5.31
N SER A 191 13.27 3.59 5.06
CA SER A 191 14.59 3.93 4.48
C SER A 191 15.74 3.45 5.37
N ARG A 192 15.62 3.58 6.70
CA ARG A 192 16.61 3.11 7.66
C ARG A 192 16.62 1.58 7.79
N LEU A 193 15.46 0.94 7.79
CA LEU A 193 15.34 -0.52 7.83
C LEU A 193 15.96 -1.16 6.58
N GLU A 194 15.69 -0.63 5.39
CA GLU A 194 16.27 -1.11 4.13
C GLU A 194 17.79 -0.86 4.06
N GLN A 195 18.28 0.26 4.62
CA GLN A 195 19.71 0.53 4.76
C GLN A 195 20.42 -0.53 5.61
N LEU A 196 19.83 -0.93 6.75
CA LEU A 196 20.37 -2.00 7.60
C LEU A 196 20.22 -3.39 6.96
N ASN A 197 19.09 -3.68 6.31
CA ASN A 197 18.87 -4.94 5.58
C ASN A 197 19.93 -5.12 4.48
N THR A 198 20.15 -4.07 3.68
CA THR A 198 21.19 -4.05 2.63
C THR A 198 22.59 -4.35 3.20
N MET A 199 22.91 -3.84 4.40
CA MET A 199 24.20 -4.12 5.05
C MET A 199 24.29 -5.56 5.58
N CYS A 200 23.19 -6.09 6.13
CA CYS A 200 23.10 -7.48 6.58
C CYS A 200 23.35 -8.45 5.42
N ASP A 201 22.61 -8.29 4.32
CA ASP A 201 22.65 -9.18 3.17
C ASP A 201 24.00 -9.15 2.44
N ASN A 202 24.55 -7.95 2.19
CA ASN A 202 25.75 -7.80 1.35
C ASN A 202 27.08 -7.92 2.11
N VAL A 203 27.09 -7.72 3.43
CA VAL A 203 28.34 -7.66 4.21
C VAL A 203 28.33 -8.58 5.43
N LEU A 204 27.33 -8.47 6.31
CA LEU A 204 27.36 -9.18 7.59
C LEU A 204 27.14 -10.69 7.44
N LEU A 205 26.20 -11.13 6.59
CA LEU A 205 25.93 -12.54 6.36
C LEU A 205 27.12 -13.28 5.67
N PRO A 206 27.75 -12.74 4.61
CA PRO A 206 29.01 -13.29 4.08
C PRO A 206 30.14 -13.32 5.11
N TYR A 207 30.25 -12.28 5.94
CA TYR A 207 31.25 -12.20 6.99
C TYR A 207 31.03 -13.30 8.05
N ARG A 208 29.80 -13.45 8.56
CA ARG A 208 29.38 -14.51 9.48
C ARG A 208 29.71 -15.90 8.95
N ALA A 209 29.45 -16.18 7.67
CA ALA A 209 29.80 -17.45 7.06
C ALA A 209 31.31 -17.72 7.12
N THR A 210 32.12 -16.69 6.87
CA THR A 210 33.58 -16.75 6.97
C THR A 210 34.08 -16.95 8.41
N LEU A 211 33.41 -16.34 9.40
CA LEU A 211 33.68 -16.54 10.83
C LEU A 211 33.37 -17.99 11.25
N MET A 212 32.19 -18.51 10.87
CA MET A 212 31.77 -19.90 11.10
C MET A 212 32.72 -20.92 10.46
N GLU A 213 33.26 -20.63 9.27
CA GLU A 213 34.25 -21.48 8.62
C GLU A 213 35.58 -21.49 9.39
N ARG A 214 36.08 -20.32 9.83
CA ARG A 214 37.28 -20.22 10.67
C ARG A 214 37.11 -20.95 12.02
N MET A 215 35.94 -20.85 12.62
CA MET A 215 35.53 -21.62 13.80
C MET A 215 35.61 -23.13 13.54
N SER A 216 34.95 -23.61 12.48
CA SER A 216 34.91 -25.03 12.13
C SER A 216 36.31 -25.61 11.89
N ARG A 217 37.18 -24.88 11.19
CA ARG A 217 38.59 -25.24 10.96
C ARG A 217 39.41 -25.35 12.25
N ARG A 218 39.04 -24.64 13.33
CA ARG A 218 39.70 -24.74 14.65
C ARG A 218 39.19 -25.92 15.49
N THR A 219 37.95 -26.35 15.27
CA THR A 219 37.36 -27.51 15.97
C THR A 219 37.79 -28.87 15.40
N ASP A 220 38.51 -28.89 14.26
CA ASP A 220 38.99 -30.14 13.64
C ASP A 220 39.93 -30.91 14.59
N PRO A 221 39.58 -32.13 15.01
CA PRO A 221 40.41 -32.93 15.92
C PRO A 221 41.78 -33.30 15.32
N ALA A 222 41.96 -33.27 14.00
CA ALA A 222 43.25 -33.55 13.36
C ALA A 222 44.31 -32.46 13.65
N LEU A 223 43.89 -31.22 13.90
CA LEU A 223 44.79 -30.08 14.19
C LEU A 223 45.02 -29.86 15.69
N ARG A 224 44.44 -30.70 16.55
CA ARG A 224 44.39 -30.51 18.01
C ARG A 224 45.72 -30.73 18.76
N TRP A 225 46.79 -31.07 18.07
CA TRP A 225 48.09 -31.41 18.67
C TRP A 225 48.91 -30.20 19.14
N ALA A 226 48.51 -28.98 18.76
CA ALA A 226 49.11 -27.74 19.27
C ALA A 226 48.41 -27.30 20.58
N PRO A 227 49.15 -27.01 21.68
CA PRO A 227 48.55 -26.50 22.91
C PRO A 227 47.94 -25.11 22.66
N ALA A 228 46.68 -24.94 23.06
CA ALA A 228 45.97 -23.67 22.90
C ALA A 228 46.66 -22.57 23.72
N THR A 229 47.18 -21.54 23.04
CA THR A 229 47.74 -20.38 23.72
C THR A 229 46.62 -19.48 24.26
N ALA A 230 46.90 -18.68 25.30
CA ALA A 230 45.94 -17.69 25.82
C ALA A 230 45.50 -16.65 24.78
N GLN A 231 46.30 -16.43 23.73
CA GLN A 231 45.93 -15.57 22.61
C GLN A 231 44.90 -16.26 21.69
N THR A 232 45.00 -17.58 21.52
CA THR A 232 44.05 -18.38 20.73
C THR A 232 42.65 -18.36 21.35
N THR A 233 42.57 -18.49 22.69
CA THR A 233 41.29 -18.45 23.42
C THR A 233 40.66 -17.06 23.42
N LYS A 234 41.45 -15.98 23.54
CA LYS A 234 40.92 -14.61 23.40
C LYS A 234 40.33 -14.38 22.00
N GLN A 235 41.06 -14.73 20.94
CA GLN A 235 40.56 -14.63 19.57
C GLN A 235 39.29 -15.46 19.35
N GLN A 236 39.17 -16.62 20.01
CA GLN A 236 37.99 -17.46 19.91
C GLN A 236 36.76 -16.74 20.45
N MET A 237 36.86 -16.19 21.65
CA MET A 237 35.79 -15.42 22.29
C MET A 237 35.42 -14.15 21.49
N GLU A 238 36.39 -13.49 20.85
CA GLU A 238 36.14 -12.36 19.93
C GLU A 238 35.36 -12.80 18.67
N LEU A 239 35.65 -13.97 18.09
CA LEU A 239 34.90 -14.52 16.94
C LEU A 239 33.46 -14.92 17.33
N ASP A 240 33.29 -15.55 18.49
CA ASP A 240 31.98 -15.95 19.02
C ASP A 240 31.10 -14.71 19.27
N GLN A 241 31.67 -13.67 19.90
CA GLN A 241 31.00 -12.40 20.16
C GLN A 241 30.57 -11.67 18.86
N ASP A 242 31.42 -11.67 17.83
CA ASP A 242 31.10 -11.05 16.54
C ASP A 242 29.98 -11.83 15.80
N ILE A 243 29.93 -13.17 15.92
CA ILE A 243 28.84 -14.00 15.38
C ILE A 243 27.51 -13.69 16.09
N ASP A 244 27.49 -13.70 17.43
CA ASP A 244 26.29 -13.41 18.22
C ASP A 244 25.75 -12.01 17.93
N LEU A 245 26.64 -11.03 17.73
CA LEU A 245 26.27 -9.66 17.39
C LEU A 245 25.64 -9.56 15.99
N ILE A 246 26.19 -10.25 15.00
CA ILE A 246 25.59 -10.33 13.65
C ILE A 246 24.20 -10.96 13.75
N ASP A 247 24.07 -12.12 14.40
CA ASP A 247 22.77 -12.82 14.52
C ASP A 247 21.73 -11.97 15.24
N ARG A 248 22.12 -11.20 16.27
CA ARG A 248 21.23 -10.26 16.96
C ARG A 248 20.76 -9.12 16.06
N ILE A 249 21.67 -8.51 15.29
CA ILE A 249 21.35 -7.41 14.37
C ILE A 249 20.43 -7.92 13.25
N THR A 250 20.82 -9.00 12.57
CA THR A 250 20.07 -9.57 11.45
C THR A 250 18.69 -10.10 11.88
N SER A 251 18.59 -10.72 13.07
CA SER A 251 17.30 -11.14 13.63
C SER A 251 16.38 -9.95 13.95
N SER A 252 16.93 -8.85 14.49
CA SER A 252 16.15 -7.64 14.77
C SER A 252 15.60 -7.02 13.48
N VAL A 253 16.44 -6.88 12.46
CA VAL A 253 16.07 -6.36 11.14
C VAL A 253 15.00 -7.22 10.48
N HIS A 254 15.18 -8.55 10.43
CA HIS A 254 14.16 -9.45 9.86
C HIS A 254 12.86 -9.49 10.68
N ALA A 255 12.93 -9.41 12.01
CA ALA A 255 11.72 -9.38 12.85
C ALA A 255 10.87 -8.11 12.59
N LYS A 256 11.51 -6.95 12.40
CA LYS A 256 10.81 -5.74 11.97
C LYS A 256 10.30 -5.89 10.53
N ARG A 257 11.12 -6.35 9.57
CA ARG A 257 10.70 -6.53 8.16
C ARG A 257 9.51 -7.50 8.01
N TYR A 258 9.45 -8.57 8.81
CA TYR A 258 8.35 -9.54 8.79
C TYR A 258 7.02 -8.96 9.33
N LYS A 259 7.06 -7.97 10.21
CA LYS A 259 5.84 -7.30 10.69
C LYS A 259 5.18 -6.42 9.61
N GLY A 260 5.94 -5.89 8.65
CA GLY A 260 5.42 -5.04 7.57
C GLY A 260 4.56 -3.89 8.11
N ASP A 261 3.35 -3.75 7.55
CA ASP A 261 2.39 -2.70 7.92
C ASP A 261 1.84 -2.83 9.36
N HIS A 262 2.10 -3.94 10.06
CA HIS A 262 1.66 -4.16 11.44
C HIS A 262 2.59 -3.56 12.51
N ILE A 263 3.62 -2.81 12.12
CA ILE A 263 4.51 -2.14 13.07
C ILE A 263 3.80 -0.92 13.67
N SER A 264 3.66 -0.91 14.98
CA SER A 264 3.04 0.22 15.67
C SER A 264 3.88 1.50 15.56
N SER A 265 3.23 2.68 15.59
CA SER A 265 3.95 3.95 15.54
C SER A 265 5.00 4.09 16.67
N HIS A 266 4.71 3.55 17.86
CA HIS A 266 5.69 3.48 18.95
C HIS A 266 6.95 2.69 18.56
N GLU A 267 6.78 1.49 18.01
CA GLU A 267 7.89 0.64 17.57
C GLU A 267 8.72 1.23 16.43
N MET A 268 8.14 2.09 15.58
CA MET A 268 8.88 2.82 14.56
C MET A 268 9.80 3.88 15.20
N HIS A 269 9.30 4.65 16.18
CA HIS A 269 10.11 5.65 16.89
C HIS A 269 11.21 4.98 17.73
N GLU A 270 10.88 3.93 18.47
CA GLU A 270 11.83 3.12 19.25
C GLU A 270 12.96 2.58 18.37
N PHE A 271 12.65 2.02 17.19
CA PHE A 271 13.67 1.60 16.23
C PHE A 271 14.52 2.76 15.71
N LEU A 272 13.92 3.93 15.44
CA LEU A 272 14.66 5.11 14.96
C LEU A 272 15.60 5.70 16.02
N ASP A 273 15.24 5.59 17.30
CA ASP A 273 16.09 5.98 18.44
C ASP A 273 17.25 4.97 18.67
N GLU A 274 16.99 3.66 18.50
CA GLU A 274 18.02 2.62 18.55
C GLU A 274 18.94 2.60 17.31
N PHE A 275 18.43 3.02 16.15
CA PHE A 275 19.08 2.88 14.84
C PHE A 275 20.57 3.33 14.82
N PRO A 276 20.98 4.48 15.37
CA PRO A 276 22.37 4.91 15.32
C PRO A 276 23.32 3.92 16.00
N HIS A 277 22.88 3.27 17.09
CA HIS A 277 23.67 2.30 17.85
C HIS A 277 23.79 0.98 17.09
N ILE A 278 22.68 0.49 16.53
CA ILE A 278 22.64 -0.72 15.69
C ILE A 278 23.50 -0.53 14.44
N TYR A 279 23.38 0.63 13.79
CA TYR A 279 24.14 0.96 12.58
C TYR A 279 25.63 1.09 12.85
N ALA A 280 26.05 1.72 13.96
CA ALA A 280 27.46 1.81 14.33
C ALA A 280 28.09 0.44 14.61
N ALA A 281 27.37 -0.46 15.31
CA ALA A 281 27.81 -1.83 15.54
C ALA A 281 27.93 -2.64 14.22
N ALA A 282 26.96 -2.48 13.32
CA ALA A 282 26.99 -3.07 11.99
C ALA A 282 28.17 -2.54 11.14
N GLU A 283 28.48 -1.24 11.25
CA GLU A 283 29.61 -0.62 10.55
C GLU A 283 30.97 -1.09 11.09
N GLU A 284 31.12 -1.26 12.42
CA GLU A 284 32.32 -1.86 13.01
C GLU A 284 32.57 -3.28 12.48
N LEU A 285 31.53 -4.13 12.49
CA LEU A 285 31.58 -5.47 11.91
C LEU A 285 31.92 -5.44 10.41
N ALA A 286 31.35 -4.51 9.65
CA ALA A 286 31.68 -4.32 8.24
C ALA A 286 33.14 -3.86 8.01
N GLN A 287 33.74 -3.10 8.93
CA GLN A 287 35.16 -2.75 8.90
C GLN A 287 36.04 -3.96 9.24
N LYS A 288 35.69 -4.76 10.26
CA LYS A 288 36.37 -6.03 10.56
C LYS A 288 36.31 -7.00 9.38
N ALA A 289 35.15 -7.11 8.72
CA ALA A 289 34.97 -7.90 7.51
C ALA A 289 35.93 -7.46 6.39
N LYS A 290 36.02 -6.15 6.11
CA LYS A 290 36.96 -5.60 5.11
C LYS A 290 38.43 -5.82 5.49
N ALA A 291 38.78 -5.70 6.78
CA ALA A 291 40.13 -5.95 7.27
C ALA A 291 40.52 -7.43 7.17
N MET A 292 39.55 -8.34 7.34
CA MET A 292 39.73 -9.79 7.21
C MET A 292 39.68 -10.29 5.76
N ALA A 293 38.93 -9.60 4.89
CA ALA A 293 38.85 -9.85 3.46
C ALA A 293 39.98 -9.19 2.65
N ARG A 294 40.79 -8.31 3.25
CA ARG A 294 42.08 -7.93 2.66
C ARG A 294 42.87 -9.21 2.42
N PRO A 295 43.34 -9.49 1.19
CA PRO A 295 44.18 -10.64 0.94
C PRO A 295 45.39 -10.54 1.86
N ILE A 296 45.65 -11.58 2.64
CA ILE A 296 46.96 -11.74 3.29
C ILE A 296 47.96 -11.65 2.15
N ALA A 297 48.86 -10.66 2.22
CA ALA A 297 49.74 -10.32 1.11
C ALA A 297 50.45 -11.59 0.62
N VAL A 298 50.19 -11.92 -0.64
CA VAL A 298 50.37 -13.27 -1.16
C VAL A 298 51.86 -13.63 -1.19
N TYR A 299 52.24 -14.59 -0.34
CA TYR A 299 53.33 -15.48 -0.68
C TYR A 299 52.88 -16.34 -1.86
N GLU A 300 53.33 -15.96 -3.05
CA GLU A 300 53.43 -16.75 -4.28
C GLU A 300 52.37 -17.85 -4.48
N THR A 301 51.12 -17.47 -4.77
CA THR A 301 50.28 -18.32 -5.62
C THR A 301 50.85 -18.28 -7.05
N PRO A 302 50.97 -19.43 -7.74
CA PRO A 302 51.62 -19.48 -9.05
C PRO A 302 50.92 -18.57 -10.05
N ALA A 303 51.72 -17.88 -10.86
CA ALA A 303 51.25 -16.82 -11.75
C ALA A 303 50.06 -17.25 -12.60
N MET A 304 48.90 -16.62 -12.35
CA MET A 304 47.84 -16.53 -13.35
C MET A 304 48.47 -15.94 -14.61
N SER A 305 48.56 -16.74 -15.68
CA SER A 305 49.21 -16.35 -16.93
C SER A 305 48.79 -14.96 -17.37
N ASP A 306 49.73 -14.14 -17.84
CA ASP A 306 49.47 -12.80 -18.40
C ASP A 306 48.39 -12.81 -19.50
N GLU A 307 48.17 -13.96 -20.13
CA GLU A 307 47.11 -14.17 -21.11
C GLU A 307 45.71 -14.18 -20.47
N THR A 308 45.58 -14.77 -19.27
CA THR A 308 44.31 -14.76 -18.51
C THR A 308 43.97 -13.36 -18.00
N THR A 309 44.96 -12.57 -17.59
CA THR A 309 44.74 -11.18 -17.12
C THR A 309 44.42 -10.24 -18.28
N LYS A 310 45.04 -10.44 -19.46
CA LYS A 310 44.65 -9.77 -20.71
C LYS A 310 43.23 -10.13 -21.13
N LEU A 311 42.87 -11.41 -21.12
CA LEU A 311 41.53 -11.88 -21.49
C LEU A 311 40.45 -11.32 -20.55
N LEU A 312 40.72 -11.25 -19.24
CA LEU A 312 39.84 -10.60 -18.27
C LEU A 312 39.64 -9.11 -18.61
N ARG A 313 40.71 -8.36 -18.90
CA ARG A 313 40.59 -6.94 -19.31
C ARG A 313 39.76 -6.75 -20.58
N VAL A 314 39.94 -7.60 -21.59
CA VAL A 314 39.12 -7.54 -22.82
C VAL A 314 37.66 -7.83 -22.51
N LYS A 315 37.38 -8.86 -21.71
CA LYS A 315 36.01 -9.20 -21.30
C LYS A 315 35.36 -8.07 -20.49
N ASP A 316 36.10 -7.47 -19.55
CA ASP A 316 35.58 -6.38 -18.72
C ASP A 316 35.37 -5.09 -19.54
N GLN A 317 36.20 -4.81 -20.53
CA GLN A 317 35.97 -3.73 -21.51
C GLN A 317 34.70 -3.99 -22.33
N MET A 318 34.53 -5.19 -22.89
CA MET A 318 33.30 -5.55 -23.63
C MET A 318 32.03 -5.45 -22.78
N ILE A 319 32.10 -5.84 -21.50
CA ILE A 319 30.99 -5.68 -20.55
C ILE A 319 30.68 -4.18 -20.35
N TRP A 320 31.71 -3.35 -20.22
CA TRP A 320 31.55 -1.90 -20.06
C TRP A 320 30.94 -1.24 -21.30
N ASP A 321 31.42 -1.59 -22.50
CA ASP A 321 30.90 -1.10 -23.78
C ASP A 321 29.41 -1.47 -23.95
N LEU A 322 29.03 -2.73 -23.68
CA LEU A 322 27.64 -3.20 -23.72
C LEU A 322 26.74 -2.51 -22.68
N LEU A 323 27.27 -2.18 -21.51
CA LEU A 323 26.53 -1.42 -20.49
C LEU A 323 26.32 0.04 -20.91
N GLN A 324 27.29 0.65 -21.60
CA GLN A 324 27.16 1.98 -22.18
C GLN A 324 26.15 1.98 -23.32
N GLU A 325 26.23 1.03 -24.27
CA GLU A 325 25.26 0.87 -25.36
C GLU A 325 23.84 0.68 -24.82
N ARG A 326 23.66 -0.19 -23.81
CA ARG A 326 22.36 -0.40 -23.16
C ARG A 326 21.85 0.86 -22.44
N LYS A 327 22.72 1.74 -21.95
CA LYS A 327 22.34 3.02 -21.34
C LYS A 327 21.88 4.02 -22.41
N GLU A 328 22.59 4.06 -23.54
CA GLU A 328 22.25 4.90 -24.69
C GLU A 328 20.91 4.50 -25.32
N LEU A 329 20.69 3.19 -25.56
CA LEU A 329 19.42 2.68 -26.08
C LEU A 329 18.21 3.00 -25.18
N ARG A 330 18.40 3.10 -23.85
CA ARG A 330 17.34 3.59 -22.95
C ARG A 330 17.05 5.07 -23.17
N HIS A 331 18.07 5.93 -23.30
CA HIS A 331 17.87 7.35 -23.58
C HIS A 331 17.15 7.55 -24.93
N GLN A 332 17.51 6.78 -25.95
CA GLN A 332 16.85 6.82 -27.26
C GLN A 332 15.39 6.36 -27.18
N ARG A 333 15.09 5.29 -26.44
CA ARG A 333 13.71 4.87 -26.16
C ARG A 333 12.93 5.97 -25.44
N ASP A 334 13.49 6.54 -24.38
CA ASP A 334 12.81 7.54 -23.54
C ASP A 334 12.53 8.83 -24.34
N ALA A 335 13.44 9.21 -25.25
CA ALA A 335 13.22 10.29 -26.20
C ALA A 335 12.11 10.00 -27.22
N LEU A 336 12.05 8.78 -27.77
CA LEU A 336 10.98 8.35 -28.67
C LEU A 336 9.62 8.24 -27.95
N GLU A 337 9.59 7.78 -26.70
CA GLU A 337 8.38 7.79 -25.87
C GLU A 337 7.89 9.21 -25.60
N HIS A 338 8.79 10.19 -25.41
CA HIS A 338 8.41 11.59 -25.27
C HIS A 338 7.79 12.14 -26.56
N GLN A 339 8.45 11.93 -27.71
CA GLN A 339 7.89 12.33 -29.02
C GLN A 339 6.52 11.70 -29.31
N LEU A 340 6.33 10.43 -28.93
CA LEU A 340 5.04 9.75 -29.07
C LEU A 340 3.96 10.38 -28.20
N ARG A 341 4.29 10.82 -26.97
CA ARG A 341 3.35 11.55 -26.10
C ARG A 341 2.97 12.90 -26.71
N ASP A 342 3.94 13.66 -27.22
CA ASP A 342 3.69 14.97 -27.82
C ASP A 342 2.76 14.87 -29.05
N VAL A 343 3.01 13.89 -29.94
CA VAL A 343 2.15 13.61 -31.10
C VAL A 343 0.74 13.15 -30.67
N THR A 344 0.66 12.34 -29.61
CA THR A 344 -0.63 11.90 -29.05
C THR A 344 -1.41 13.07 -28.44
N GLU A 345 -0.73 14.00 -27.77
CA GLU A 345 -1.35 15.20 -27.20
C GLU A 345 -1.84 16.14 -28.31
N LEU A 346 -1.02 16.42 -29.33
CA LEU A 346 -1.42 17.22 -30.49
C LEU A 346 -2.64 16.62 -31.19
N SER A 347 -2.66 15.31 -31.41
CA SER A 347 -3.83 14.60 -31.97
C SER A 347 -5.07 14.75 -31.07
N ALA A 348 -4.92 14.68 -29.74
CA ALA A 348 -6.02 14.92 -28.81
C ALA A 348 -6.53 16.37 -28.84
N GLN A 349 -5.63 17.36 -28.93
CA GLN A 349 -5.99 18.76 -29.09
C GLN A 349 -6.73 19.02 -30.42
N GLU A 350 -6.33 18.36 -31.51
CA GLU A 350 -7.05 18.44 -32.79
C GLU A 350 -8.44 17.79 -32.69
N MET A 351 -8.57 16.59 -32.10
CA MET A 351 -9.88 15.96 -31.89
C MET A 351 -10.83 16.85 -31.08
N ARG A 352 -10.35 17.57 -30.07
CA ARG A 352 -11.17 18.56 -29.32
C ARG A 352 -11.60 19.74 -30.18
N LYS A 353 -10.74 20.24 -31.08
CA LYS A 353 -11.11 21.32 -32.03
C LYS A 353 -12.19 20.84 -33.00
N TRP A 354 -12.08 19.61 -33.52
CA TRP A 354 -13.09 19.01 -34.40
C TRP A 354 -14.42 18.75 -33.69
N ALA A 355 -14.40 18.25 -32.45
CA ALA A 355 -15.60 18.11 -31.63
C ALA A 355 -16.31 19.46 -31.45
N LYS A 356 -15.57 20.48 -30.98
CA LYS A 356 -16.13 21.82 -30.79
C LYS A 356 -16.69 22.41 -32.10
N LEU A 357 -15.99 22.27 -33.22
CA LEU A 357 -16.49 22.76 -34.52
C LEU A 357 -17.79 22.05 -34.92
N THR A 358 -17.92 20.77 -34.60
CA THR A 358 -19.14 19.99 -34.86
C THR A 358 -20.31 20.47 -33.98
N ASP A 359 -20.05 20.74 -32.70
CA ASP A 359 -21.04 21.30 -31.78
C ASP A 359 -21.48 22.71 -32.20
N ASP A 360 -20.53 23.58 -32.55
CA ASP A 360 -20.79 24.95 -33.04
C ASP A 360 -21.64 24.92 -34.34
N MET A 361 -21.32 24.02 -35.29
CA MET A 361 -22.12 23.82 -36.51
C MET A 361 -23.53 23.27 -36.22
N GLN A 362 -23.65 22.34 -35.27
CA GLN A 362 -24.94 21.77 -34.89
C GLN A 362 -25.84 22.82 -34.20
N ALA A 363 -25.27 23.65 -33.34
CA ALA A 363 -25.98 24.77 -32.71
C ALA A 363 -26.47 25.81 -33.74
N GLU A 364 -25.67 26.10 -34.77
CA GLU A 364 -26.06 26.99 -35.87
C GLU A 364 -27.19 26.38 -36.72
N ILE A 365 -27.16 25.08 -37.01
CA ILE A 365 -28.26 24.37 -37.68
C ILE A 365 -29.55 24.44 -36.83
N GLU A 366 -29.45 24.31 -35.51
CA GLU A 366 -30.60 24.47 -34.63
C GLU A 366 -31.12 25.91 -34.55
N ARG A 367 -30.24 26.92 -34.65
CA ARG A 367 -30.64 28.33 -34.73
C ARG A 367 -31.43 28.60 -36.00
N LEU A 368 -30.90 28.19 -37.15
CA LEU A 368 -31.53 28.32 -38.47
C LEU A 368 -32.82 27.51 -38.64
N ARG A 369 -33.13 26.56 -37.73
CA ARG A 369 -34.40 25.82 -37.69
C ARG A 369 -35.48 26.48 -36.82
N ARG A 370 -35.13 27.52 -36.05
CA ARG A 370 -36.05 28.26 -35.16
C ARG A 370 -36.48 29.61 -35.77
N GLU A 371 -35.73 30.09 -36.75
CA GLU A 371 -36.06 31.21 -37.65
C GLU A 371 -37.00 30.75 -38.78
#